data_AF-A0A0P9SP37-F1
#
_entry.id   AF-A0A0P9SP37-F1
#
_cell.length_a   1.000
_cell.length_b   1.000
_cell.length_c   1.000
_cell.angle_alpha   90.00
_cell.angle_beta   90.00
_cell.angle_gamma   90.00
#
_symmetry.space_group_name_H-M   'P 1'
#
loop_
_entity.id
_entity.type
_entity.pdbx_description
1 polymer ?
#
loop_
_entity_poly.entity_id
_entity_poly.type
_entity_poly.pdbx_seq_one_letter_code
_entity_poly.pdbx_strand_id
1 'polypeptide(L)' 'MNEHSNSLLSQILAEQMKQTELLQSQTELLQRMAEQQALLIDALSEEEPEDPDTQPRTYLDGTPCR' A
#
# COMPACT_ATOMS: atom_id res chain seq x y z
N MET A 1 -35.72 -2.48 -33.61
CA MET A 1 -34.37 -3.08 -33.45
C MET A 1 -33.32 -2.10 -32.92
N ASN A 2 -33.34 -0.81 -33.28
CA ASN A 2 -32.33 0.18 -32.84
C ASN A 2 -32.42 0.54 -31.35
N GLU A 3 -33.62 0.59 -30.78
CA GLU A 3 -33.86 0.98 -29.39
C GLU A 3 -33.31 -0.04 -28.37
N HIS A 4 -33.44 -1.34 -28.67
CA HIS A 4 -32.86 -2.40 -27.85
C HIS A 4 -31.32 -2.33 -27.85
N SER A 5 -30.71 -2.10 -29.01
CA SER A 5 -29.26 -1.93 -29.12
C SER A 5 -28.76 -0.72 -28.35
N ASN A 6 -29.49 0.41 -28.40
CA ASN A 6 -29.17 1.60 -27.62
C ASN A 6 -29.32 1.35 -26.12
N SER A 7 -30.37 0.66 -25.69
CA SER A 7 -30.58 0.29 -24.29
C SER A 7 -29.45 -0.59 -23.75
N LEU A 8 -29.01 -1.58 -24.54
CA LEU A 8 -27.89 -2.44 -24.15
C LEU A 8 -26.58 -1.65 -24.08
N LEU A 9 -26.34 -0.75 -25.04
CA LEU A 9 -25.14 0.09 -25.04
C LEU A 9 -25.10 1.03 -23.82
N SER A 10 -26.24 1.61 -23.44
CA SER A 10 -26.35 2.42 -22.22
C SER A 10 -26.07 1.60 -20.96
N GLN A 11 -26.54 0.35 -20.90
CA GLN A 11 -26.28 -0.53 -19.77
C GLN A 11 -24.79 -0.91 -19.66
N ILE A 12 -24.16 -1.22 -20.80
CA ILE A 12 -22.72 -1.49 -20.85
C ILE A 12 -21.94 -0.25 -20.41
N LEU A 13 -22.30 0.94 -20.90
CA LEU A 13 -21.62 2.18 -20.52
C LEU A 13 -21.73 2.45 -19.01
N ALA A 14 -22.92 2.26 -18.42
CA ALA A 14 -23.13 2.42 -16.99
C ALA A 14 -22.26 1.45 -16.17
N GLU A 15 -22.17 0.19 -16.59
CA GLU A 15 -21.31 -0.79 -15.91
C GLU A 15 -19.82 -0.43 -16.06
N GLN A 16 -19.39 0.04 -17.24
CA GLN A 16 -18.00 0.48 -17.46
C GLN A 16 -17.64 1.71 -16.59
N MET A 17 -18.55 2.66 -16.43
CA MET A 17 -18.35 3.81 -15.53
C MET A 17 -18.18 3.33 -14.09
N LYS A 18 -19.05 2.45 -13.61
CA LYS A 18 -18.96 1.87 -12.27
C LYS A 18 -17.65 1.10 -12.05
N GLN A 19 -17.20 0.33 -13.04
CA GLN A 19 -15.91 -0.35 -12.97
C GLN A 19 -14.74 0.63 -12.90
N THR A 20 -14.81 1.74 -13.65
CA THR A 20 -13.77 2.79 -13.63
C THR A 20 -13.71 3.48 -12.27
N GLU A 21 -14.86 3.83 -11.69
CA GLU A 21 -14.93 4.41 -10.34
C GLU A 21 -14.36 3.46 -9.29
N LEU A 22 -14.67 2.17 -9.37
CA LEU A 22 -14.13 1.16 -8.47
C LEU A 22 -12.61 1.06 -8.60
N LEU A 23 -12.07 1.03 -9.82
CA LEU A 23 -10.63 0.99 -10.07
C LEU A 23 -9.92 2.24 -9.54
N GLN A 24 -10.52 3.42 -9.71
CA GLN A 24 -10.00 4.67 -9.15
C GLN A 24 -9.95 4.60 -7.62
N SER A 25 -11.03 4.16 -6.96
CA SER A 25 -11.06 4.02 -5.50
C SER A 25 -10.02 3.02 -4.97
N GLN A 26 -9.79 1.91 -5.68
CA GLN A 26 -8.76 0.94 -5.33
C GLN A 26 -7.37 1.54 -5.45
N THR A 27 -7.13 2.32 -6.50
CA THR A 27 -5.83 2.98 -6.74
C THR A 27 -5.53 4.01 -5.64
N GLU A 28 -6.53 4.82 -5.25
CA GLU A 28 -6.41 5.76 -4.14
C GLU A 28 -6.13 5.06 -2.81
N LEU A 29 -6.79 3.94 -2.53
CA LEU A 29 -6.53 3.15 -1.33
C LEU A 29 -5.10 2.61 -1.31
N LEU A 30 -4.64 2.03 -2.42
CA LEU A 30 -3.26 1.52 -2.54
C LEU A 30 -2.23 2.63 -2.36
N GLN A 31 -2.48 3.82 -2.91
CA GLN A 31 -1.61 4.98 -2.72
C GLN A 31 -1.52 5.36 -1.24
N ARG A 32 -2.66 5.47 -0.54
CA ARG A 32 -2.67 5.77 0.91
C ARG A 32 -1.94 4.71 1.73
N MET A 33 -2.09 3.43 1.37
CA MET A 33 -1.36 2.35 2.03
C MET A 33 0.15 2.48 1.83
N ALA A 34 0.60 2.81 0.61
CA ALA A 34 2.02 3.03 0.33
C ALA A 34 2.58 4.22 1.11
N GLU A 35 1.83 5.33 1.19
CA GLU A 35 2.20 6.50 2.00
C GLU A 35 2.33 6.14 3.48
N GLN A 36 1.38 5.38 4.03
CA GLN A 36 1.44 4.89 5.41
C GLN A 36 2.63 3.95 5.66
N GLN A 37 2.92 3.06 4.72
CA GLN A 37 4.07 2.16 4.81
C GLN A 37 5.39 2.92 4.78
N ALA A 38 5.51 3.97 3.96
CA ALA A 38 6.69 4.83 3.94
C ALA A 38 6.91 5.51 5.30
N LEU A 39 5.86 6.11 5.88
CA LEU A 39 5.93 6.72 7.21
C LEU A 39 6.33 5.72 8.30
N LEU A 40 5.82 4.49 8.23
CA LEU A 40 6.20 3.43 9.17
C LEU A 40 7.67 3.04 9.02
N ILE A 41 8.16 2.91 7.78
CA ILE A 41 9.58 2.62 7.50
C ILE A 41 10.45 3.74 8.06
N ASP A 42 10.09 4.99 7.80
CA ASP A 42 10.84 6.15 8.28
C ASP A 42 10.92 6.12 9.82
N ALA A 43 9.79 5.95 10.50
CA ALA A 43 9.73 5.88 11.96
C ALA A 43 10.53 4.70 12.56
N LEU A 44 10.61 3.56 11.86
CA LEU A 44 11.46 2.44 12.28
C LEU A 44 12.94 2.66 11.96
N SER A 45 13.24 3.44 10.92
CA SER A 45 14.62 3.76 10.51
C SER A 45 15.26 4.89 11.33
N GLU A 46 14.45 5.63 12.10
CA GLU A 46 14.91 6.63 13.07
C GLU A 46 15.66 6.01 14.27
N GLU A 47 15.83 4.68 14.33
CA GLU A 47 16.88 4.06 15.15
C GLU A 47 18.23 4.64 14.72
N GLU A 48 18.84 5.47 15.58
CA GLU A 48 20.19 6.00 15.39
C GLU A 48 21.11 4.88 14.92
N PRO A 49 21.99 5.11 13.92
CA PRO A 49 23.00 4.13 13.59
C PRO A 49 23.74 3.78 14.88
N GLU A 50 23.61 2.53 15.35
CA GLU A 50 24.40 2.06 16.47
C GLU A 50 25.86 2.36 16.12
N ASP A 51 26.52 3.14 16.97
CA ASP A 51 27.94 3.47 16.78
C ASP A 51 28.68 2.15 16.53
N PRO A 52 29.40 1.99 15.41
CA PRO A 52 30.06 0.74 15.06
C PRO A 52 31.10 0.30 16.11
N ASP A 53 31.52 1.20 17.00
CA ASP A 53 32.39 0.91 18.14
C ASP A 53 31.61 0.45 19.40
N THR A 54 30.26 0.44 19.36
CA THR A 54 29.41 -0.07 20.45
C THR A 54 29.59 -1.56 20.59
N GLN A 55 29.87 -2.03 21.81
CA GLN A 55 29.97 -3.45 22.07
C GLN A 55 28.60 -4.14 21.85
N PRO A 56 28.57 -5.31 21.16
CA PRO A 56 27.34 -6.06 20.97
C PRO A 56 26.70 -6.40 22.31
N ARG A 57 25.39 -6.12 22.45
CA ARG A 57 24.66 -6.39 23.69
C ARG A 57 24.19 -7.83 23.81
N THR A 58 24.06 -8.52 22.68
CA THR A 58 23.59 -9.91 22.62
C THR A 58 24.41 -10.72 21.63
N TYR A 59 24.59 -12.01 21.93
CA TYR A 59 25.06 -13.00 20.97
C TYR A 59 24.00 -13.26 19.89
N LEU A 60 24.37 -13.98 18.82
CA LEU A 60 23.48 -14.29 17.69
C LEU A 60 22.25 -15.14 18.08
N ASP A 61 22.30 -15.82 19.23
CA ASP A 61 21.19 -16.58 19.81
C ASP A 61 20.28 -15.74 20.73
N GLY A 62 20.56 -14.43 20.85
CA GLY A 62 19.82 -13.49 21.69
C GLY A 62 20.23 -13.50 23.17
N THR A 63 21.21 -14.32 23.57
CA THR A 63 21.71 -14.28 24.96
C THR A 63 22.52 -13.01 25.22
N PRO A 64 22.40 -12.37 26.40
CA PRO A 64 23.11 -11.13 26.70
C PRO A 64 24.61 -11.33 26.82
N CYS A 65 25.39 -10.41 26.25
CA CYS A 65 26.83 -10.31 26.48
C CYS A 65 27.07 -9.88 27.94
N ARG A 66 27.94 -10.58 28.67
CA ARG A 66 28.31 -10.25 30.07
C ARG A 66 29.52 -9.34 30.15
#